data_AF-A0ABD0P8K6-F1
#
_entry.id   AF-A0ABD0P8K6-F1
#
_cell.length_a   1.000
_cell.length_b   1.000
_cell.length_c   1.000
_cell.angle_alpha   90.00
_cell.angle_beta   90.00
_cell.angle_gamma   90.00
#
_symmetry.space_group_name_H-M   'P 1'
#
loop_
_entity.id
_entity.type
_entity.pdbx_description
1 polymer ?
#
loop_
_entity_poly.entity_id
_entity_poly.type
_entity_poly.pdbx_seq_one_letter_code
_entity_poly.pdbx_strand_id
1 'polypeptide(L)'
;MAKMVLSVWLLSASITLPPLFGWAQNVNDDRVCLISQDFGYTIYSTAVAFYIPMTVMLVMYYRIYRAAKLSAAKHTITGFPRAGQEEEEEDEVEAEGADGAEEHVEVDCVTVAIKLQREVEECARLPRLLRGVGRRSSDRRSISIFKREQKAAATLGIVVGAFTVCWLPFFLLSTARPFICGTECSCVPLWVERTLLWLGYANSLINPFIYAFFNRDLRTTYRSLLSCRYRNINRRLSAAGMHEALRLVERPEVVVSG
;
A
#
# COMPACT_ATOMS: atom_id res chain seq x y z
N MET A 1 11.92 12.86 7.76
CA MET A 1 11.97 11.63 8.58
C MET A 1 12.31 11.91 10.05
N ALA A 2 13.49 12.42 10.41
CA ALA A 2 13.92 12.61 11.82
C ALA A 2 12.86 13.22 12.77
N LYS A 3 12.15 14.29 12.36
CA LYS A 3 11.07 14.91 13.17
C LYS A 3 9.95 13.93 13.58
N MET A 4 9.59 12.98 12.72
CA MET A 4 8.56 11.95 12.98
C MET A 4 9.07 10.90 13.98
N VAL A 5 10.35 10.54 13.89
CA VAL A 5 10.99 9.61 14.82
C VAL A 5 11.06 10.26 16.21
N LEU A 6 11.50 11.52 16.28
CA LEU A 6 11.57 12.28 17.54
C LEU A 6 10.20 12.40 18.23
N SER A 7 9.11 12.67 17.49
CA SER A 7 7.77 12.74 18.09
C SER A 7 7.28 11.40 18.65
N VAL A 8 7.68 10.26 18.06
CA VAL A 8 7.36 8.92 18.59
C VAL A 8 8.17 8.63 19.88
N TRP A 9 9.44 9.03 19.94
CA TRP A 9 10.24 8.92 21.18
C TRP A 9 9.69 9.80 22.30
N LEU A 10 9.28 11.03 22.00
CA LEU A 10 8.66 11.94 22.98
C LEU A 10 7.31 11.39 23.50
N LEU A 11 6.47 10.84 22.61
CA LEU A 11 5.22 10.20 23.00
C LEU A 11 5.46 8.93 23.87
N SER A 12 6.52 8.17 23.55
CA SER A 12 6.92 7.02 24.37
C SER A 12 7.37 7.47 25.77
N ALA A 13 8.17 8.54 25.85
CA ALA A 13 8.61 9.12 27.11
C ALA A 13 7.44 9.64 27.98
N SER A 14 6.38 10.21 27.39
CA SER A 14 5.22 10.65 28.16
C SER A 14 4.45 9.52 28.86
N ILE A 15 4.64 8.26 28.47
CA ILE A 15 4.06 7.09 29.14
C ILE A 15 4.95 6.63 30.33
N THR A 16 6.27 6.78 30.21
CA THR A 16 7.25 6.31 31.21
C THR A 16 7.61 7.34 32.28
N LEU A 17 7.36 8.64 32.04
CA LEU A 17 7.64 9.71 32.98
C LEU A 17 6.64 9.84 34.16
N PRO A 18 5.31 9.61 34.02
CA PRO A 18 4.35 9.78 35.11
C PRO A 18 4.66 9.07 36.45
N PRO A 19 5.13 7.80 36.47
CA PRO A 19 5.50 7.16 37.73
C PRO A 19 6.70 7.83 38.42
N LEU A 20 7.64 8.38 37.64
CA LEU A 20 8.84 9.07 38.17
C LEU A 20 8.50 10.42 38.82
N PHE A 21 7.35 11.01 38.48
CA PHE A 21 6.80 12.21 39.13
C PHE A 21 5.72 11.89 40.18
N GLY A 22 5.59 10.62 40.59
CA GLY A 22 4.71 10.21 41.69
C GLY A 22 3.22 10.07 41.34
N TRP A 23 2.81 10.28 40.09
CA TRP A 23 1.40 10.13 39.66
C TRP A 23 0.97 8.65 39.51
N ALA A 24 1.89 7.70 39.72
CA ALA A 24 1.58 6.27 39.68
C ALA A 24 2.47 5.49 40.67
N GLN A 25 1.87 4.82 41.66
CA GLN A 25 2.60 4.04 42.68
C GLN A 25 2.75 2.58 42.27
N ASN A 26 3.97 2.14 41.93
CA ASN A 26 4.23 0.75 41.54
C ASN A 26 4.18 -0.18 42.76
N VAL A 27 3.42 -1.27 42.67
CA VAL A 27 3.36 -2.30 43.72
C VAL A 27 4.57 -3.22 43.56
N ASN A 28 5.44 -3.22 44.56
CA ASN A 28 6.78 -3.80 44.45
C ASN A 28 7.13 -4.60 45.72
N ASP A 29 6.51 -5.78 45.87
CA ASP A 29 6.92 -6.78 46.85
C ASP A 29 8.24 -7.44 46.43
N ASP A 30 9.01 -7.99 47.37
CA ASP A 30 10.35 -8.61 47.16
C ASP A 30 10.41 -9.75 46.12
N ARG A 31 9.28 -10.13 45.52
CA ARG A 31 9.16 -11.20 44.51
C ARG A 31 8.38 -10.79 43.25
N VAL A 32 7.72 -9.63 43.23
CA VAL A 32 6.91 -9.15 42.11
C VAL A 32 7.00 -7.62 41.96
N CYS A 33 7.50 -7.16 40.82
CA CYS A 33 7.37 -5.78 40.38
C CYS A 33 6.17 -5.68 39.45
N LEU A 34 5.12 -4.99 39.91
CA LEU A 34 3.91 -4.69 39.14
C LEU A 34 3.83 -3.19 38.88
N ILE A 35 3.51 -2.84 37.63
CA ILE A 35 3.23 -1.45 37.27
C ILE A 35 1.96 -0.98 38.01
N SER A 36 1.89 0.31 38.36
CA SER A 36 0.74 0.83 39.11
C SER A 36 -0.60 0.45 38.47
N GLN A 37 -1.51 0.00 39.33
CA GLN A 37 -2.90 -0.34 39.02
C GLN A 37 -3.82 0.89 39.03
N ASP A 38 -3.27 2.09 39.32
CA ASP A 38 -4.00 3.36 39.36
C ASP A 38 -4.93 3.51 38.15
N PHE A 39 -6.22 3.68 38.38
CA PHE A 39 -7.26 3.64 37.34
C PHE A 39 -6.99 4.63 36.19
N GLY A 40 -6.68 5.88 36.54
CA GLY A 40 -6.34 6.93 35.57
C GLY A 40 -5.04 6.66 34.81
N TYR A 41 -4.00 6.17 35.50
CA TYR A 41 -2.73 5.82 34.86
C TYR A 41 -2.86 4.60 33.93
N THR A 42 -3.65 3.59 34.32
CA THR A 42 -3.91 2.39 33.51
C THR A 42 -4.65 2.75 32.22
N ILE A 43 -5.69 3.59 32.30
CA ILE A 43 -6.41 4.07 31.11
C ILE A 43 -5.49 4.92 30.23
N TYR A 44 -4.77 5.90 30.81
CA TYR A 44 -3.86 6.76 30.06
C TYR A 44 -2.77 5.98 29.33
N SER A 45 -2.02 5.13 30.06
CA SER A 45 -0.90 4.36 29.51
C SER A 45 -1.36 3.37 28.44
N THR A 46 -2.43 2.59 28.68
CA THR A 46 -2.91 1.60 27.70
C THR A 46 -3.58 2.25 26.48
N ALA A 47 -4.24 3.41 26.64
CA ALA A 47 -4.76 4.18 25.51
C ALA A 47 -3.66 4.71 24.59
N VAL A 48 -2.62 5.35 25.15
CA VAL A 48 -1.53 5.94 24.36
C VAL A 48 -0.57 4.88 23.81
N ALA A 49 -0.26 3.82 24.58
CA ALA A 49 0.62 2.74 24.15
C ALA A 49 -0.01 1.82 23.08
N PHE A 50 -1.32 1.56 23.18
CA PHE A 50 -1.97 0.52 22.38
C PHE A 50 -3.24 0.99 21.66
N TYR A 51 -4.32 1.33 22.37
CA TYR A 51 -5.64 1.47 21.72
C TYR A 51 -5.71 2.59 20.68
N ILE A 52 -5.05 3.75 20.92
CA ILE A 52 -5.02 4.86 19.97
C ILE A 52 -4.15 4.49 18.73
N PRO A 53 -2.87 4.08 18.86
CA PRO A 53 -2.08 3.57 17.74
C PRO A 53 -2.79 2.47 16.95
N MET A 54 -3.39 1.50 17.63
CA MET A 54 -4.11 0.39 17.02
C MET A 54 -5.32 0.85 16.21
N THR A 55 -6.16 1.71 16.78
CA THR A 55 -7.34 2.24 16.07
C THR A 55 -6.93 3.00 14.81
N VAL A 56 -5.88 3.83 14.90
CA VAL A 56 -5.34 4.55 13.73
C VAL A 56 -4.78 3.59 12.67
N MET A 57 -3.99 2.58 13.06
CA MET A 57 -3.45 1.57 12.14
C MET A 57 -4.55 0.75 11.46
N LEU A 58 -5.56 0.29 12.20
CA LEU A 58 -6.67 -0.49 11.68
C LEU A 58 -7.58 0.32 10.75
N VAL A 59 -7.90 1.58 11.11
CA VAL A 59 -8.67 2.48 10.24
C VAL A 59 -7.90 2.81 8.96
N MET A 60 -6.61 3.12 9.06
CA MET A 60 -5.75 3.36 7.89
C MET A 60 -5.68 2.11 6.99
N TYR A 61 -5.45 0.93 7.57
CA TYR A 61 -5.39 -0.31 6.81
C TYR A 61 -6.74 -0.65 6.15
N TYR A 62 -7.86 -0.44 6.84
CA TYR A 62 -9.20 -0.62 6.28
C TYR A 62 -9.49 0.36 5.13
N ARG A 63 -9.05 1.62 5.23
CA ARG A 63 -9.10 2.59 4.11
C ARG A 63 -8.31 2.09 2.90
N ILE A 64 -7.07 1.62 3.11
CA ILE A 64 -6.20 1.08 2.06
C ILE A 64 -6.82 -0.18 1.42
N TYR A 65 -7.33 -1.11 2.22
CA TYR A 65 -7.98 -2.33 1.74
C TYR A 65 -9.25 -2.02 0.93
N ARG A 66 -10.10 -1.09 1.39
CA ARG A 66 -11.27 -0.64 0.62
C ARG A 66 -10.88 0.02 -0.70
N ALA A 67 -9.85 0.88 -0.70
CA ALA A 67 -9.34 1.49 -1.92
C ALA A 67 -8.83 0.43 -2.91
N ALA A 68 -8.08 -0.58 -2.43
CA ALA A 68 -7.59 -1.67 -3.26
C ALA A 68 -8.70 -2.57 -3.81
N LYS A 69 -9.73 -2.90 -3.01
CA LYS A 69 -10.93 -3.62 -3.48
C LYS A 69 -11.69 -2.82 -4.55
N LEU A 70 -11.84 -1.51 -4.37
CA LEU A 70 -12.54 -0.63 -5.31
C LEU A 70 -11.76 -0.51 -6.65
N SER A 71 -10.44 -0.30 -6.59
CA SER A 71 -9.59 -0.27 -7.79
C SER A 71 -9.60 -1.61 -8.53
N ALA A 72 -9.56 -2.74 -7.80
CA ALA A 72 -9.64 -4.07 -8.42
C ALA A 72 -10.96 -4.26 -9.17
N ALA A 73 -12.11 -3.94 -8.54
CA ALA A 73 -13.42 -4.03 -9.19
C ALA A 73 -13.51 -3.15 -10.45
N LYS A 74 -12.97 -1.93 -10.40
CA LYS A 74 -12.96 -1.01 -11.54
C LYS A 74 -12.21 -1.58 -12.76
N HIS A 75 -11.06 -2.22 -12.56
CA HIS A 75 -10.29 -2.83 -13.64
C HIS A 75 -10.88 -4.15 -14.16
N THR A 76 -11.68 -4.87 -13.36
CA THR A 76 -12.48 -6.01 -13.85
C THR A 76 -13.58 -5.55 -14.82
N ILE A 77 -14.26 -4.44 -14.52
CA ILE A 77 -15.37 -3.92 -15.33
C ILE A 77 -14.88 -3.38 -16.68
N THR A 78 -13.70 -2.76 -16.74
CA THR A 78 -13.10 -2.28 -18.02
C THR A 78 -12.51 -3.42 -18.89
N GLY A 79 -12.81 -4.68 -18.61
CA GLY A 79 -12.29 -5.85 -19.32
C GLY A 79 -13.02 -6.19 -20.62
N PHE A 80 -14.25 -5.73 -20.81
CA PHE A 80 -15.07 -6.01 -21.99
C PHE A 80 -15.14 -4.81 -22.95
N PRO A 81 -14.50 -4.88 -24.13
CA PRO A 81 -15.19 -4.45 -25.34
C PRO A 81 -16.30 -5.47 -25.60
N ARG A 82 -17.58 -5.06 -25.49
CA ARG A 82 -18.68 -5.86 -26.03
C ARG A 82 -18.54 -5.82 -27.54
N ALA A 83 -18.16 -6.94 -28.15
CA ALA A 83 -18.25 -7.08 -29.60
C ALA A 83 -19.73 -6.94 -29.99
N GLY A 84 -20.02 -6.06 -30.95
CA GLY A 84 -21.21 -6.21 -31.77
C GLY A 84 -20.87 -7.25 -32.83
N GLN A 85 -21.50 -8.41 -32.74
CA GLN A 85 -21.52 -9.42 -33.80
C GLN A 85 -22.98 -9.66 -34.15
N GLU A 86 -23.48 -8.76 -34.99
CA GLU A 86 -24.76 -8.74 -35.69
C GLU A 86 -24.39 -8.00 -37.00
N GLU A 87 -24.35 -8.59 -38.19
CA GLU A 87 -24.37 -9.98 -38.63
C GLU A 87 -23.65 -10.03 -40.00
N GLU A 88 -22.96 -11.13 -40.35
CA GLU A 88 -22.34 -11.33 -41.67
C GLU A 88 -23.06 -12.49 -42.39
N GLU A 89 -23.92 -12.16 -43.34
CA GLU A 89 -24.35 -13.09 -44.41
C GLU A 89 -23.92 -12.48 -45.75
N GLU A 90 -23.07 -13.21 -46.47
CA GLU A 90 -22.73 -12.95 -47.88
C GLU A 90 -23.72 -13.72 -48.76
N ASP A 91 -24.18 -13.12 -49.85
CA ASP A 91 -24.68 -13.88 -51.00
C ASP A 91 -24.36 -13.13 -52.31
N GLU A 92 -24.16 -13.86 -53.41
CA GLU A 92 -23.53 -13.37 -54.65
C GLU A 92 -24.56 -13.10 -55.80
N VAL A 93 -24.05 -12.84 -57.02
CA VAL A 93 -24.75 -12.99 -58.33
C VAL A 93 -25.72 -11.82 -58.68
N GLU A 94 -25.81 -11.25 -59.91
CA GLU A 94 -25.19 -11.50 -61.23
C GLU A 94 -24.84 -10.18 -62.00
N ALA A 95 -24.64 -10.25 -63.34
CA ALA A 95 -24.18 -9.14 -64.20
C ALA A 95 -25.07 -8.92 -65.46
N GLU A 96 -24.57 -8.10 -66.41
CA GLU A 96 -25.18 -7.56 -67.66
C GLU A 96 -25.94 -6.20 -67.51
N GLY A 97 -25.95 -5.27 -68.48
CA GLY A 97 -25.28 -5.19 -69.79
C GLY A 97 -26.20 -4.60 -70.87
N ALA A 98 -25.83 -3.67 -71.76
CA ALA A 98 -24.64 -2.81 -71.92
C ALA A 98 -25.15 -1.38 -72.29
N ASP A 99 -24.61 -0.47 -73.13
CA ASP A 99 -23.46 -0.38 -74.06
C ASP A 99 -23.18 1.13 -74.37
N GLY A 100 -22.09 1.47 -75.09
CA GLY A 100 -21.88 2.77 -75.75
C GLY A 100 -20.72 3.63 -75.21
N ALA A 101 -20.04 4.35 -76.11
CA ALA A 101 -18.84 5.15 -75.81
C ALA A 101 -19.00 6.63 -76.17
N GLU A 102 -18.34 7.52 -75.43
CA GLU A 102 -17.43 8.53 -75.99
C GLU A 102 -16.51 9.14 -74.91
N GLU A 103 -15.42 9.79 -75.34
CA GLU A 103 -14.38 10.34 -74.46
C GLU A 103 -14.63 11.82 -74.16
N HIS A 104 -14.85 12.18 -72.90
CA HIS A 104 -14.78 13.57 -72.46
C HIS A 104 -14.22 13.67 -71.03
N VAL A 105 -13.03 14.28 -70.91
CA VAL A 105 -12.31 14.40 -69.63
C VAL A 105 -12.79 15.62 -68.85
N GLU A 106 -13.86 15.46 -68.08
CA GLU A 106 -14.24 16.42 -67.03
C GLU A 106 -14.00 15.80 -65.65
N VAL A 107 -13.05 16.37 -64.90
CA VAL A 107 -12.65 15.87 -63.57
C VAL A 107 -13.65 16.37 -62.53
N ASP A 108 -14.72 15.60 -62.32
CA ASP A 108 -15.78 15.94 -61.36
C ASP A 108 -15.21 16.17 -59.94
N CYS A 109 -15.44 17.39 -59.46
CA CYS A 109 -15.02 17.88 -58.15
C CYS A 109 -15.59 17.02 -57.00
N VAL A 110 -16.78 16.41 -57.16
CA VAL A 110 -17.38 15.53 -56.16
C VAL A 110 -16.51 14.29 -55.92
N THR A 111 -15.97 13.68 -56.98
CA THR A 111 -15.10 12.51 -56.88
C THR A 111 -13.78 12.83 -56.16
N VAL A 112 -13.21 14.01 -56.40
CA VAL A 112 -12.02 14.49 -55.69
C VAL A 112 -12.34 14.79 -54.21
N ALA A 113 -13.48 15.43 -53.93
CA ALA A 113 -13.90 15.77 -52.56
C ALA A 113 -14.15 14.51 -51.70
N ILE A 114 -14.82 13.49 -52.23
CA ILE A 114 -15.06 12.21 -51.53
C ILE A 114 -13.73 11.52 -51.20
N LYS A 115 -12.79 11.50 -52.15
CA LYS A 115 -11.46 10.92 -51.95
C LYS A 115 -10.67 11.67 -50.88
N LEU A 116 -10.73 13.00 -50.88
CA LEU A 116 -10.10 13.84 -49.86
C LEU A 116 -10.73 13.67 -48.46
N GLN A 117 -12.07 13.52 -48.38
CA GLN A 117 -12.75 13.24 -47.10
C GLN A 117 -12.29 11.90 -46.49
N ARG A 118 -12.09 10.87 -47.31
CA ARG A 118 -11.62 9.55 -46.86
C ARG A 118 -10.21 9.62 -46.28
N GLU A 119 -9.28 10.28 -46.97
CA GLU A 119 -7.91 10.57 -46.49
C GLU A 119 -7.93 11.35 -45.16
N VAL A 120 -8.76 12.39 -45.06
CA VAL A 120 -8.91 13.22 -43.86
C VAL A 120 -9.47 12.42 -42.67
N GLU A 121 -10.43 11.52 -42.89
CA GLU A 121 -10.98 10.71 -41.80
C GLU A 121 -9.97 9.66 -41.30
N GLU A 122 -9.21 9.02 -42.20
CA GLU A 122 -8.15 8.09 -41.83
C GLU A 122 -7.04 8.80 -41.03
N CYS A 123 -6.61 9.99 -41.49
CA CYS A 123 -5.69 10.85 -40.77
C CYS A 123 -6.26 11.34 -39.42
N ALA A 124 -7.59 11.42 -39.28
CA ALA A 124 -8.27 11.72 -38.00
C ALA A 124 -8.45 10.50 -37.07
N ARG A 125 -8.25 9.27 -37.56
CA ARG A 125 -8.28 8.02 -36.76
C ARG A 125 -6.93 7.73 -36.10
N LEU A 126 -5.81 7.93 -36.79
CA LEU A 126 -4.46 7.65 -36.27
C LEU A 126 -4.13 8.39 -34.95
N PRO A 127 -4.41 9.69 -34.77
CA PRO A 127 -4.22 10.39 -33.49
C PRO A 127 -5.08 9.83 -32.35
N ARG A 128 -6.30 9.33 -32.64
CA ARG A 128 -7.18 8.71 -31.64
C ARG A 128 -6.62 7.36 -31.19
N LEU A 129 -6.11 6.56 -32.13
CA LEU A 129 -5.44 5.29 -31.83
C LEU A 129 -4.16 5.51 -31.02
N LEU A 130 -3.29 6.45 -31.41
CA LEU A 130 -2.07 6.78 -30.66
C LEU A 130 -2.37 7.33 -29.25
N ARG A 131 -3.38 8.21 -29.11
CA ARG A 131 -3.85 8.72 -27.80
C ARG A 131 -4.45 7.58 -26.95
N GLY A 132 -5.12 6.61 -27.58
CA GLY A 132 -5.59 5.37 -26.96
C GLY A 132 -4.45 4.47 -26.48
N VAL A 133 -3.42 4.24 -27.31
CA VAL A 133 -2.23 3.46 -26.96
C VAL A 133 -1.42 4.14 -25.86
N GLY A 134 -1.25 5.47 -25.91
CA GLY A 134 -0.65 6.25 -24.83
C GLY A 134 -1.42 6.12 -23.51
N ARG A 135 -2.75 6.20 -23.55
CA ARG A 135 -3.61 5.99 -22.37
C ARG A 135 -3.53 4.54 -21.85
N ARG A 136 -3.54 3.54 -22.73
CA ARG A 136 -3.50 2.09 -22.39
C ARG A 136 -2.12 1.64 -21.86
N SER A 137 -1.04 2.25 -22.35
CA SER A 137 0.33 2.00 -21.85
C SER A 137 0.59 2.73 -20.52
N SER A 138 0.08 3.94 -20.35
CA SER A 138 0.09 4.66 -19.06
C SER A 138 -0.72 3.91 -18.00
N ASP A 139 -1.92 3.42 -18.34
CA ASP A 139 -2.78 2.65 -17.43
C ASP A 139 -2.16 1.28 -17.08
N ARG A 140 -1.55 0.57 -18.05
CA ARG A 140 -0.74 -0.63 -17.73
C ARG A 140 0.42 -0.31 -16.78
N ARG A 141 1.05 0.86 -16.91
CA ARG A 141 2.16 1.29 -16.03
C ARG A 141 1.65 1.63 -14.63
N SER A 142 0.56 2.37 -14.48
CA SER A 142 -0.06 2.68 -13.18
C SER A 142 -0.57 1.42 -12.48
N ILE A 143 -1.24 0.50 -13.19
CA ILE A 143 -1.65 -0.82 -12.66
C ILE A 143 -0.44 -1.61 -12.15
N SER A 144 0.70 -1.57 -12.85
CA SER A 144 1.92 -2.27 -12.41
C SER A 144 2.54 -1.68 -11.13
N ILE A 145 2.49 -0.35 -10.99
CA ILE A 145 2.93 0.38 -9.80
C ILE A 145 1.99 0.07 -8.62
N PHE A 146 0.68 0.18 -8.84
CA PHE A 146 -0.34 -0.12 -7.83
C PHE A 146 -0.24 -1.55 -7.31
N LYS A 147 -0.02 -2.55 -8.19
CA LYS A 147 0.21 -3.95 -7.78
C LYS A 147 1.49 -4.13 -6.95
N ARG A 148 2.51 -3.29 -7.14
CA ARG A 148 3.74 -3.28 -6.32
C ARG A 148 3.51 -2.62 -4.96
N GLU A 149 2.79 -1.51 -4.93
CA GLU A 149 2.41 -0.79 -3.71
C GLU A 149 1.45 -1.62 -2.82
N GLN A 150 0.44 -2.25 -3.43
CA GLN A 150 -0.48 -3.16 -2.74
C GLN A 150 0.26 -4.34 -2.08
N LYS A 151 1.39 -4.79 -2.63
CA LYS A 151 2.22 -5.84 -2.03
C LYS A 151 3.03 -5.34 -0.82
N ALA A 152 3.51 -4.10 -0.86
CA ALA A 152 4.10 -3.47 0.33
C ALA A 152 3.03 -3.28 1.42
N ALA A 153 1.85 -2.78 1.06
CA ALA A 153 0.70 -2.65 1.97
C ALA A 153 0.25 -4.00 2.56
N ALA A 154 0.25 -5.08 1.78
CA ALA A 154 -0.03 -6.43 2.29
C ALA A 154 0.98 -6.87 3.36
N THR A 155 2.27 -6.55 3.17
CA THR A 155 3.30 -6.85 4.18
C THR A 155 3.07 -6.04 5.47
N LEU A 156 2.72 -4.75 5.35
CA LEU A 156 2.36 -3.91 6.49
C LEU A 156 1.12 -4.44 7.23
N GLY A 157 0.11 -4.94 6.49
CA GLY A 157 -1.07 -5.58 7.08
C GLY A 157 -0.73 -6.83 7.89
N ILE A 158 0.23 -7.64 7.45
CA ILE A 158 0.71 -8.81 8.19
C ILE A 158 1.45 -8.38 9.48
N VAL A 159 2.25 -7.32 9.43
CA VAL A 159 2.91 -6.75 10.63
C VAL A 159 1.89 -6.22 11.64
N VAL A 160 0.89 -5.44 11.20
CA VAL A 160 -0.18 -4.93 12.07
C VAL A 160 -1.00 -6.09 12.64
N GLY A 161 -1.34 -7.10 11.85
CA GLY A 161 -2.05 -8.30 12.30
C GLY A 161 -1.27 -9.11 13.34
N ALA A 162 0.03 -9.33 13.13
CA ALA A 162 0.89 -10.02 14.09
C ALA A 162 1.02 -9.24 15.40
N PHE A 163 1.25 -7.93 15.33
CA PHE A 163 1.26 -7.05 16.51
C PHE A 163 -0.07 -7.11 17.27
N THR A 164 -1.20 -7.05 16.55
CA THR A 164 -2.55 -7.19 17.12
C THR A 164 -2.67 -8.50 17.90
N VAL A 165 -2.42 -9.65 17.27
CA VAL A 165 -2.62 -10.96 17.90
C VAL A 165 -1.68 -11.18 19.09
N CYS A 166 -0.45 -10.64 19.05
CA CYS A 166 0.52 -10.81 20.13
C CYS A 166 0.21 -9.92 21.35
N TRP A 167 -0.23 -8.67 21.13
CA TRP A 167 -0.36 -7.66 22.20
C TRP A 167 -1.79 -7.45 22.70
N LEU A 168 -2.81 -7.64 21.87
CA LEU A 168 -4.22 -7.45 22.26
C LEU A 168 -4.62 -8.27 23.51
N PRO A 169 -4.24 -9.56 23.67
CA PRO A 169 -4.62 -10.31 24.86
C PRO A 169 -4.05 -9.71 26.15
N PHE A 170 -2.79 -9.27 26.12
CA PHE A 170 -2.13 -8.64 27.27
C PHE A 170 -2.76 -7.29 27.60
N PHE A 171 -2.96 -6.40 26.61
CA PHE A 171 -3.55 -5.09 26.87
C PHE A 171 -5.00 -5.18 27.34
N LEU A 172 -5.82 -6.10 26.82
CA LEU A 172 -7.18 -6.32 27.32
C LEU A 172 -7.17 -6.74 28.79
N LEU A 173 -6.30 -7.67 29.19
CA LEU A 173 -6.18 -8.11 30.59
C LEU A 173 -5.70 -6.97 31.50
N SER A 174 -4.65 -6.25 31.11
CA SER A 174 -4.09 -5.12 31.87
C SER A 174 -5.09 -3.97 32.03
N THR A 175 -5.86 -3.65 30.99
CA THR A 175 -6.92 -2.62 31.10
C THR A 175 -8.10 -3.10 31.95
N ALA A 176 -8.50 -4.38 31.86
CA ALA A 176 -9.65 -4.90 32.59
C ALA A 176 -9.38 -5.16 34.08
N ARG A 177 -8.14 -5.49 34.47
CA ARG A 177 -7.75 -5.86 35.84
C ARG A 177 -8.27 -4.89 36.93
N PRO A 178 -8.05 -3.55 36.87
CA PRO A 178 -8.56 -2.64 37.90
C PRO A 178 -10.09 -2.50 37.94
N PHE A 179 -10.80 -2.87 36.86
CA PHE A 179 -12.28 -2.87 36.83
C PHE A 179 -12.86 -4.17 37.40
N ILE A 180 -12.15 -5.30 37.28
CA ILE A 180 -12.65 -6.63 37.66
C ILE A 180 -12.22 -7.01 39.08
N CYS A 181 -10.96 -6.76 39.45
CA CYS A 181 -10.43 -7.14 40.77
C CYS A 181 -10.35 -5.96 41.77
N GLY A 182 -10.49 -4.71 41.30
CA GLY A 182 -10.12 -3.52 42.06
C GLY A 182 -8.60 -3.34 42.16
N THR A 183 -8.17 -2.38 42.98
CA THR A 183 -6.75 -2.12 43.29
C THR A 183 -6.20 -3.02 44.40
N GLU A 184 -7.03 -3.36 45.38
CA GLU A 184 -6.61 -4.02 46.64
C GLU A 184 -6.53 -5.56 46.56
N CYS A 185 -6.94 -6.18 45.45
CA CYS A 185 -7.01 -7.64 45.32
C CYS A 185 -6.54 -8.10 43.93
N SER A 186 -5.68 -9.12 43.89
CA SER A 186 -5.23 -9.72 42.62
C SER A 186 -6.02 -10.98 42.31
N CYS A 187 -7.14 -10.82 41.61
CA CYS A 187 -8.00 -11.94 41.20
C CYS A 187 -7.51 -12.67 39.92
N VAL A 188 -6.47 -12.17 39.27
CA VAL A 188 -5.83 -12.77 38.08
C VAL A 188 -4.60 -13.59 38.50
N PRO A 189 -4.48 -14.87 38.09
CA PRO A 189 -3.28 -15.66 38.37
C PRO A 189 -2.04 -15.14 37.62
N LEU A 190 -0.93 -14.93 38.33
CA LEU A 190 0.34 -14.39 37.78
C LEU A 190 0.89 -15.16 36.57
N TRP A 191 0.59 -16.46 36.44
CA TRP A 191 1.01 -17.26 35.29
C TRP A 191 0.32 -16.84 33.99
N VAL A 192 -0.92 -16.34 34.06
CA VAL A 192 -1.67 -15.82 32.90
C VAL A 192 -1.01 -14.55 32.40
N GLU A 193 -0.81 -13.56 33.28
CA GLU A 193 -0.18 -12.27 32.94
C GLU A 193 1.22 -12.47 32.34
N ARG A 194 2.03 -13.34 32.98
CA ARG A 194 3.36 -13.70 32.47
C ARG A 194 3.27 -14.33 31.08
N THR A 195 2.35 -15.26 30.84
CA THR A 195 2.18 -15.92 29.55
C THR A 195 1.78 -14.93 28.44
N LEU A 196 0.85 -14.01 28.72
CA LEU A 196 0.43 -13.00 27.75
C LEU A 196 1.52 -11.95 27.48
N LEU A 197 2.34 -11.62 28.49
CA LEU A 197 3.51 -10.74 28.30
C LEU A 197 4.58 -11.39 27.42
N TRP A 198 4.87 -12.69 27.60
CA TRP A 198 5.77 -13.43 26.71
C TRP A 198 5.25 -13.52 25.28
N LEU A 199 3.94 -13.64 25.09
CA LEU A 199 3.31 -13.56 23.76
C LEU A 199 3.51 -12.16 23.13
N GLY A 200 3.36 -11.08 23.91
CA GLY A 200 3.69 -9.71 23.48
C GLY A 200 5.16 -9.58 23.04
N TYR A 201 6.11 -10.12 23.81
CA TYR A 201 7.53 -10.12 23.45
C TYR A 201 7.84 -10.95 22.19
N ALA A 202 7.10 -12.03 21.93
CA ALA A 202 7.27 -12.83 20.72
C ALA A 202 7.03 -12.04 19.41
N ASN A 203 6.24 -10.95 19.45
CA ASN A 203 6.08 -10.03 18.31
C ASN A 203 7.44 -9.53 17.77
N SER A 204 8.37 -9.17 18.65
CA SER A 204 9.69 -8.66 18.26
C SER A 204 10.52 -9.71 17.51
N LEU A 205 10.37 -10.99 17.88
CA LEU A 205 10.99 -12.13 17.19
C LEU A 205 10.29 -12.43 15.84
N ILE A 206 8.96 -12.29 15.77
CA ILE A 206 8.16 -12.56 14.56
C ILE A 206 8.48 -11.57 13.43
N ASN A 207 8.79 -10.31 13.75
CA ASN A 207 9.04 -9.25 12.76
C ASN A 207 10.12 -9.61 11.70
N PRO A 208 11.35 -10.02 12.06
CA PRO A 208 12.34 -10.54 11.12
C PRO A 208 11.82 -11.63 10.16
N PHE A 209 11.01 -12.57 10.65
CA PHE A 209 10.44 -13.62 9.81
C PHE A 209 9.39 -13.08 8.82
N ILE A 210 8.53 -12.14 9.23
CA ILE A 210 7.58 -11.49 8.31
C ILE A 210 8.34 -10.83 7.15
N TYR A 211 9.40 -10.06 7.45
CA TYR A 211 10.23 -9.42 6.44
C TYR A 211 10.99 -10.43 5.58
N ALA A 212 11.49 -11.52 6.15
CA ALA A 212 12.21 -12.57 5.42
C ALA A 212 11.31 -13.39 4.48
N PHE A 213 10.03 -13.62 4.81
CA PHE A 213 9.14 -14.44 3.97
C PHE A 213 8.34 -13.60 2.96
N PHE A 214 7.67 -12.54 3.40
CA PHE A 214 6.67 -11.81 2.61
C PHE A 214 7.27 -10.67 1.76
N ASN A 215 8.29 -9.98 2.27
CA ASN A 215 8.99 -8.95 1.50
C ASN A 215 10.08 -9.58 0.60
N ARG A 216 9.76 -9.80 -0.68
CA ARG A 216 10.70 -10.41 -1.65
C ARG A 216 12.04 -9.66 -1.75
N ASP A 217 12.03 -8.34 -1.62
CA ASP A 217 13.22 -7.52 -1.88
C ASP A 217 14.18 -7.65 -0.69
N LEU A 218 13.68 -7.48 0.54
CA LEU A 218 14.41 -7.78 1.76
C LEU A 218 14.90 -9.24 1.80
N ARG A 219 14.08 -10.20 1.37
CA ARG A 219 14.48 -11.62 1.28
C ARG A 219 15.70 -11.86 0.39
N THR A 220 15.84 -11.13 -0.72
CA THR A 220 17.06 -11.22 -1.55
C THR A 220 18.28 -10.62 -0.86
N THR A 221 18.11 -9.50 -0.13
CA THR A 221 19.17 -8.87 0.66
C THR A 221 19.62 -9.78 1.81
N TYR A 222 18.69 -10.31 2.62
CA TYR A 222 18.98 -11.29 3.68
C TYR A 222 19.74 -12.50 3.13
N ARG A 223 19.28 -13.11 2.02
CA ARG A 223 19.98 -14.24 1.41
C ARG A 223 21.38 -13.85 0.91
N SER A 224 21.58 -12.62 0.44
CA SER A 224 22.90 -12.13 0.02
C SER A 224 23.84 -11.87 1.20
N LEU A 225 23.33 -11.33 2.32
CA LEU A 225 24.06 -11.13 3.58
C LEU A 225 24.48 -12.48 4.19
N LEU A 226 23.53 -13.42 4.33
CA LEU A 226 23.78 -14.78 4.82
C LEU A 226 24.67 -15.63 3.89
N SER A 227 24.92 -15.17 2.65
CA SER A 227 25.90 -15.75 1.73
C SER A 227 27.24 -14.99 1.71
N CYS A 228 27.45 -14.04 2.62
CA CYS A 228 28.60 -13.13 2.66
C CYS A 228 28.88 -12.35 1.34
N ARG A 229 27.88 -12.16 0.48
CA ARG A 229 28.02 -11.51 -0.85
C ARG A 229 27.95 -9.99 -0.78
N TYR A 230 28.64 -9.39 0.20
CA TYR A 230 28.64 -7.95 0.49
C TYR A 230 29.02 -7.07 -0.70
N ARG A 231 30.00 -7.49 -1.53
CA ARG A 231 30.45 -6.73 -2.72
C ARG A 231 29.31 -6.46 -3.73
N ASN A 232 28.34 -7.36 -3.83
CA ASN A 232 27.18 -7.19 -4.72
C ASN A 232 26.09 -6.30 -4.10
N ILE A 233 26.03 -6.20 -2.76
CA ILE A 233 25.11 -5.31 -2.04
C ILE A 233 25.62 -3.87 -2.16
N ASN A 234 26.89 -3.61 -1.85
CA ASN A 234 27.48 -2.28 -1.95
C ASN A 234 27.34 -1.69 -3.37
N ARG A 235 27.66 -2.49 -4.41
CA ARG A 235 27.53 -2.03 -5.81
C ARG A 235 26.09 -1.67 -6.20
N ARG A 236 25.08 -2.31 -5.58
CA ARG A 236 23.66 -1.96 -5.78
C ARG A 236 23.23 -0.72 -4.99
N LEU A 237 23.70 -0.56 -3.76
CA LEU A 237 23.44 0.63 -2.93
C LEU A 237 24.06 1.89 -3.57
N SER A 238 25.31 1.83 -4.01
CA SER A 238 25.96 2.95 -4.72
C SER A 238 25.25 3.29 -6.03
N ALA A 239 24.79 2.30 -6.80
CA ALA A 239 24.03 2.55 -8.03
C ALA A 239 22.66 3.21 -7.75
N ALA A 240 21.96 2.78 -6.68
CA ALA A 240 20.71 3.41 -6.26
C ALA A 240 20.93 4.86 -5.78
N GLY A 241 21.95 5.09 -4.94
CA GLY A 241 22.31 6.42 -4.46
C GLY A 241 22.73 7.39 -5.57
N MET A 242 23.49 6.92 -6.57
CA MET A 242 23.79 7.72 -7.77
C MET A 242 22.52 8.06 -8.56
N HIS A 243 21.58 7.12 -8.70
CA HIS A 243 20.32 7.40 -9.43
C HIS A 243 19.40 8.37 -8.66
N GLU A 244 19.46 8.38 -7.32
CA GLU A 244 18.77 9.35 -6.48
C GLU A 244 19.45 10.73 -6.55
N ALA A 245 20.77 10.80 -6.48
CA ALA A 245 21.53 12.04 -6.66
C ALA A 245 21.32 12.66 -8.05
N LEU A 246 21.35 11.85 -9.12
CA LEU A 246 21.04 12.29 -10.48
C LEU A 246 19.62 12.87 -10.58
N ARG A 247 18.64 12.30 -9.87
CA ARG A 247 17.26 12.85 -9.82
C ARG A 247 17.11 14.14 -9.02
N LEU A 248 18.06 14.44 -8.13
CA LEU A 248 18.12 15.74 -7.46
C LEU A 248 18.76 16.79 -8.37
N VAL A 249 19.77 16.41 -9.17
CA VAL A 249 20.36 17.27 -10.23
C VAL A 249 19.38 17.51 -11.39
N GLU A 250 18.62 16.48 -11.78
CA GLU A 250 17.58 16.53 -12.83
C GLU A 250 16.26 17.19 -12.34
N ARG A 251 16.27 17.77 -11.13
CA ARG A 251 15.31 18.81 -10.71
C ARG A 251 16.00 20.19 -10.69
N PRO A 252 16.19 20.85 -11.85
CA PRO A 252 16.39 22.29 -11.84
C PRO A 252 15.18 22.99 -11.21
N GLU A 253 15.41 24.20 -10.74
CA GLU A 253 14.55 24.96 -9.82
C GLU A 253 13.10 25.13 -10.30
N VAL A 254 12.15 24.53 -9.57
CA VAL A 254 10.70 24.86 -9.66
C VAL A 254 10.19 25.29 -8.27
N VAL A 255 11.06 25.90 -7.46
CA VAL A 255 10.77 26.42 -6.11
C VAL A 255 11.47 27.77 -5.88
N VAL A 256 11.40 28.66 -6.88
CA VAL A 256 11.81 30.08 -6.77
C VAL A 256 10.78 30.96 -7.50
N SER A 257 9.54 30.99 -7.00
CA SER A 257 8.50 32.04 -7.18
C SER A 257 7.18 31.53 -6.59
N GLY A 258 6.56 32.29 -5.68
CA GLY A 258 5.33 31.91 -4.97
C GLY A 258 5.41 32.26 -3.49
#